data_AF-A0A5P5ZLH5-F1
#
_entry.id   AF-A0A5P5ZLH5-F1
#
_cell.length_a   1.000
_cell.length_b   1.000
_cell.length_c   1.000
_cell.angle_alpha   90.00
_cell.angle_beta   90.00
_cell.angle_gamma   90.00
#
_symmetry.space_group_name_H-M   'P 1'
#
loop_
_entity.id
_entity.type
_entity.pdbx_description
1 polymer ?
#
loop_
_entity_poly.entity_id
_entity_poly.type
_entity_poly.pdbx_seq_one_letter_code
_entity_poly.pdbx_strand_id
1 'polypeptide(L)'
;MSTSVAKAYANTVRKNQKVLYAVWEPGLPVELGDYGTMNGNIFVPLGNIREIEALKHFKITTRKDTTQDEKTFTSQRGVEYKLIPKASASVQGIPVKASIEFNFSEENAVFFNAAGCVFEMIENKHQLGQKIKEIHEADRSIWKKDFVLVTSVVHAKRALILVSTSSDFAIGFEAAGEVPAIDLASASLNLNLKFQKSSGYKVNAEEGLIPLIGLGKIQRKTIFHKEDFGALSDSVKSAASSKEKEYEIVFDDYTADKESDED
;
A
#
# COMPACT_ATOMS: atom_id res chain seq x y z
N MET A 1 26.37 -0.33 7.80
CA MET A 1 25.33 -0.41 8.86
C MET A 1 24.32 -1.45 8.41
N SER A 2 23.94 -2.39 9.28
CA SER A 2 22.85 -3.33 8.96
C SER A 2 21.53 -2.56 8.79
N THR A 3 20.81 -2.84 7.71
CA THR A 3 19.49 -2.25 7.47
C THR A 3 18.49 -2.90 8.42
N SER A 4 17.66 -2.13 9.12
CA SER A 4 16.61 -2.73 9.94
C SER A 4 15.52 -3.34 9.07
N VAL A 5 14.86 -4.39 9.58
CA VAL A 5 13.71 -5.04 8.92
C VAL A 5 12.67 -4.01 8.46
N ALA A 6 12.38 -3.03 9.32
CA ALA A 6 11.49 -1.91 9.03
C ALA A 6 11.86 -1.17 7.74
N LYS A 7 13.14 -0.79 7.61
CA LYS A 7 13.65 -0.05 6.46
C LYS A 7 13.70 -0.96 5.23
N ALA A 8 14.07 -2.22 5.37
CA ALA A 8 14.08 -3.19 4.28
C ALA A 8 12.68 -3.32 3.64
N TYR A 9 11.66 -3.54 4.48
CA TYR A 9 10.28 -3.62 4.06
C TYR A 9 9.80 -2.31 3.43
N ALA A 10 9.89 -1.20 4.16
CA ALA A 10 9.38 0.10 3.71
C ALA A 10 10.04 0.57 2.40
N ASN A 11 11.34 0.35 2.23
CA ASN A 11 12.05 0.68 0.99
C ASN A 11 11.62 -0.20 -0.18
N THR A 12 11.40 -1.50 0.05
CA THR A 12 10.95 -2.42 -1.01
C THR A 12 9.55 -2.06 -1.48
N VAL A 13 8.63 -1.78 -0.55
CA VAL A 13 7.30 -1.27 -0.90
C VAL A 13 7.40 0.01 -1.69
N ARG A 14 8.16 0.99 -1.20
CA ARG A 14 8.29 2.31 -1.85
C ARG A 14 8.80 2.21 -3.28
N LYS A 15 9.77 1.32 -3.53
CA LYS A 15 10.37 1.07 -4.83
C LYS A 15 9.39 0.45 -5.82
N ASN A 16 8.51 -0.46 -5.36
CA ASN A 16 7.54 -1.15 -6.21
C ASN A 16 6.25 -0.35 -6.44
N GLN A 17 5.75 0.35 -5.40
CA GLN A 17 4.43 1.00 -5.46
C GLN A 17 4.47 2.47 -5.88
N LYS A 18 5.61 3.15 -5.70
CA LYS A 18 5.88 4.57 -6.02
C LYS A 18 5.01 5.65 -5.33
N VAL A 19 3.73 5.39 -5.10
CA VAL A 19 2.75 6.32 -4.51
C VAL A 19 2.35 5.89 -3.09
N LEU A 20 2.39 4.59 -2.82
CA LEU A 20 2.05 4.02 -1.52
C LEU A 20 3.28 3.78 -0.67
N TYR A 21 3.07 3.87 0.64
CA TYR A 21 4.04 3.59 1.69
C TYR A 21 3.61 2.35 2.46
N ALA A 22 4.59 1.63 2.97
CA ALA A 22 4.35 0.53 3.88
C ALA A 22 3.84 1.05 5.23
N VAL A 23 2.89 0.34 5.83
CA VAL A 23 2.62 0.47 7.26
C VAL A 23 3.63 -0.38 8.02
N TRP A 24 4.42 0.25 8.87
CA TRP A 24 5.35 -0.43 9.77
C TRP A 24 4.99 -0.06 11.21
N GLU A 25 4.57 -0.98 12.07
CA GLU A 25 4.32 -2.42 11.99
C GLU A 25 3.03 -2.76 11.19
N PRO A 26 2.99 -3.79 10.31
CA PRO A 26 1.83 -3.98 9.42
C PRO A 26 0.46 -4.15 10.11
N GLY A 27 0.43 -4.56 11.38
CA GLY A 27 -0.78 -4.65 12.20
C GLY A 27 -1.19 -3.34 12.90
N LEU A 28 -0.44 -2.26 12.72
CA LEU A 28 -0.76 -0.95 13.28
C LEU A 28 -2.08 -0.45 12.66
N PRO A 29 -3.08 -0.08 13.48
CA PRO A 29 -4.40 0.32 13.00
C PRO A 29 -4.38 1.76 12.47
N VAL A 30 -3.77 1.96 11.31
CA VAL A 30 -3.72 3.28 10.65
C VAL A 30 -5.05 3.56 9.96
N GLU A 31 -5.61 4.74 10.16
CA GLU A 31 -6.87 5.17 9.55
C GLU A 31 -6.73 6.42 8.66
N LEU A 32 -7.76 6.70 7.86
CA LEU A 32 -7.85 7.95 7.12
C LEU A 32 -7.87 9.13 8.08
N GLY A 33 -7.05 10.13 7.78
CA GLY A 33 -6.92 11.31 8.63
C GLY A 33 -5.81 11.23 9.67
N ASP A 34 -5.17 10.07 9.85
CA ASP A 34 -4.00 10.00 10.72
C ASP A 34 -2.90 10.90 10.17
N TYR A 35 -2.28 11.67 11.04
CA TYR A 35 -1.14 12.50 10.69
C TYR A 35 0.07 12.14 11.54
N GLY A 36 1.24 12.47 11.02
CA GLY A 36 2.49 12.08 11.65
C GLY A 36 3.70 12.60 10.90
N THR A 37 4.85 11.99 11.14
CA THR A 37 6.11 12.34 10.48
C THR A 37 6.64 11.17 9.66
N MET A 38 7.61 11.44 8.78
CA MET A 38 8.31 10.42 8.02
C MET A 38 9.74 10.25 8.54
N ASN A 39 10.11 9.02 8.85
CA ASN A 39 11.49 8.61 9.08
C ASN A 39 11.96 7.75 7.89
N GLY A 40 12.51 8.41 6.86
CA GLY A 40 12.72 7.78 5.56
C GLY A 40 11.39 7.39 4.93
N ASN A 41 11.20 6.10 4.64
CA ASN A 41 9.95 5.55 4.08
C ASN A 41 8.98 5.01 5.15
N ILE A 42 9.25 5.26 6.44
CA ILE A 42 8.43 4.79 7.56
C ILE A 42 7.58 5.95 8.07
N PHE A 43 6.26 5.78 8.07
CA PHE A 43 5.32 6.69 8.72
C PHE A 43 5.33 6.47 10.23
N VAL A 44 5.40 7.57 10.99
CA VAL A 44 5.34 7.56 12.46
C VAL A 44 4.11 8.38 12.87
N PRO A 45 3.01 7.73 13.32
CA PRO A 45 1.78 8.42 13.67
C PRO A 45 1.97 9.32 14.89
N LEU A 46 1.24 10.44 14.91
CA LEU A 46 1.20 11.38 16.04
C LEU A 46 -0.22 11.63 16.56
N GLY A 47 -1.24 11.50 15.70
CA GLY A 47 -2.64 11.66 16.06
C GLY A 47 -3.52 11.65 14.82
N ASN A 48 -4.79 12.05 14.96
CA ASN A 48 -5.75 12.11 13.86
C ASN A 48 -6.28 13.54 13.68
N ILE A 49 -6.53 13.96 12.42
CA ILE A 49 -7.03 15.31 12.14
C ILE A 49 -8.41 15.60 12.76
N ARG A 50 -9.17 14.58 13.15
CA ARG A 50 -10.44 14.71 13.88
C ARG A 50 -10.25 15.36 15.27
N GLU A 51 -9.04 15.30 15.82
CA GLU A 51 -8.69 15.89 17.12
C GLU A 51 -8.32 17.38 17.00
N ILE A 52 -8.12 17.89 15.78
CA ILE A 52 -7.75 19.29 15.54
C ILE A 52 -9.03 20.13 15.50
N GLU A 53 -9.21 21.00 16.50
CA GLU A 53 -10.42 21.82 16.64
C GLU A 53 -10.73 22.66 15.39
N ALA A 54 -9.70 23.18 14.71
CA ALA A 54 -9.85 23.95 13.47
C ALA A 54 -10.40 23.13 12.27
N LEU A 55 -10.42 21.80 12.36
CA LEU A 55 -10.96 20.88 11.36
C LEU A 55 -12.27 20.22 11.76
N LYS A 56 -12.78 20.47 12.98
CA LYS A 56 -13.96 19.80 13.53
C LYS A 56 -15.24 19.98 12.69
N HIS A 57 -15.36 21.10 11.98
CA HIS A 57 -16.48 21.39 11.10
C HIS A 57 -16.18 21.13 9.62
N PHE A 58 -14.96 20.70 9.30
CA PHE A 58 -14.60 20.35 7.93
C PHE A 58 -15.16 18.98 7.59
N LYS A 59 -16.07 18.92 6.61
CA LYS A 59 -16.65 17.66 6.14
C LYS A 59 -15.65 16.92 5.26
N ILE A 60 -15.12 15.80 5.74
CA ILE A 60 -14.33 14.87 4.95
C ILE A 60 -15.28 13.94 4.19
N THR A 61 -15.10 13.84 2.87
CA THR A 61 -15.78 12.82 2.05
C THR A 61 -14.79 11.72 1.70
N THR A 62 -15.29 10.49 1.67
CA THR A 62 -14.48 9.30 1.40
C THR A 62 -15.05 8.54 0.22
N ARG A 63 -14.17 7.96 -0.58
CA ARG A 63 -14.51 7.02 -1.64
C ARG A 63 -13.85 5.68 -1.32
N LYS A 64 -14.62 4.62 -1.41
CA LYS A 64 -14.14 3.24 -1.31
C LYS A 64 -14.17 2.59 -2.68
N ASP A 65 -13.13 1.83 -2.98
CA ASP A 65 -13.09 0.98 -4.16
C ASP A 65 -14.12 -0.15 -4.02
N THR A 66 -14.80 -0.47 -5.11
CA THR A 66 -15.74 -1.57 -5.20
C THR A 66 -15.08 -2.84 -5.72
N THR A 67 -13.91 -2.72 -6.33
CA THR A 67 -13.17 -3.83 -6.92
C THR A 67 -12.07 -4.30 -5.98
N GLN A 68 -11.91 -5.62 -5.89
CA GLN A 68 -10.80 -6.24 -5.18
C GLN A 68 -9.64 -6.44 -6.15
N ASP A 69 -8.44 -6.07 -5.71
CA ASP A 69 -7.20 -6.36 -6.43
C ASP A 69 -6.23 -7.20 -5.59
N GLU A 70 -5.15 -7.59 -6.24
CA GLU A 70 -4.11 -8.44 -5.69
C GLU A 70 -2.77 -7.72 -5.82
N LYS A 71 -1.95 -7.74 -4.77
CA LYS A 71 -0.63 -7.08 -4.76
C LYS A 71 0.44 -8.06 -4.37
N THR A 72 1.30 -8.42 -5.32
CA THR A 72 2.45 -9.29 -5.09
C THR A 72 3.72 -8.67 -5.68
N PHE A 73 4.79 -8.61 -4.88
CA PHE A 73 6.11 -8.23 -5.36
C PHE A 73 7.21 -8.75 -4.42
N THR A 74 8.43 -8.79 -4.93
CA THR A 74 9.62 -9.12 -4.16
C THR A 74 10.62 -7.97 -4.18
N SER A 75 11.65 -8.04 -3.34
CA SER A 75 12.90 -7.35 -3.62
C SER A 75 13.45 -7.83 -4.97
N GLN A 76 14.10 -6.95 -5.72
CA GLN A 76 14.58 -7.25 -7.10
C GLN A 76 15.47 -8.49 -7.21
N ARG A 77 16.11 -8.90 -6.10
CA ARG A 77 16.91 -10.12 -5.98
C ARG A 77 16.65 -10.76 -4.61
N GLY A 78 17.13 -11.99 -4.47
CA GLY A 78 17.25 -12.62 -3.16
C GLY A 78 16.01 -13.36 -2.67
N VAL A 79 14.98 -13.57 -3.49
CA VAL A 79 13.78 -14.34 -3.14
C VAL A 79 13.43 -15.32 -4.25
N GLU A 80 13.37 -16.59 -3.91
CA GLU A 80 12.82 -17.65 -4.75
C GLU A 80 11.71 -18.38 -3.99
N TYR A 81 10.64 -18.80 -4.68
CA TYR A 81 9.65 -19.67 -4.08
C TYR A 81 9.27 -20.83 -5.01
N LYS A 82 8.96 -21.98 -4.42
CA LYS A 82 8.62 -23.21 -5.13
C LYS A 82 7.33 -23.79 -4.58
N LEU A 83 6.41 -24.13 -5.49
CA LEU A 83 5.22 -24.92 -5.19
C LEU A 83 5.57 -26.40 -5.32
N ILE A 84 5.39 -27.15 -4.25
CA ILE A 84 5.65 -28.59 -4.18
C ILE A 84 4.30 -29.29 -3.94
N PRO A 85 3.71 -29.92 -4.97
CA PRO A 85 2.53 -30.74 -4.79
C PRO A 85 2.86 -31.93 -3.86
N LYS A 86 2.10 -32.15 -2.79
CA LYS A 86 2.20 -33.43 -2.06
C LYS A 86 1.31 -34.43 -2.80
N ALA A 87 1.92 -35.24 -3.66
CA ALA A 87 1.21 -36.33 -4.31
C ALA A 87 0.76 -37.37 -3.26
N SER A 88 -0.49 -37.31 -2.84
CA SER A 88 -1.25 -38.50 -2.49
C SER A 88 -2.05 -38.88 -3.72
N ALA A 89 -2.02 -40.15 -4.13
CA ALA A 89 -2.78 -40.68 -5.25
C ALA A 89 -4.14 -39.98 -5.37
N SER A 90 -4.45 -39.44 -6.55
CA SER A 90 -5.70 -38.72 -6.81
C SER A 90 -6.88 -39.70 -6.68
N VAL A 91 -7.34 -39.92 -5.45
CA VAL A 91 -8.67 -40.46 -5.20
C VAL A 91 -9.61 -39.29 -5.41
N GLN A 92 -10.56 -39.42 -6.34
CA GLN A 92 -11.56 -38.39 -6.61
C GLN A 92 -12.18 -37.90 -5.28
N GLY A 93 -12.09 -36.58 -5.04
CA GLY A 93 -12.73 -35.93 -3.89
C GLY A 93 -11.86 -35.69 -2.65
N ILE A 94 -10.57 -36.02 -2.63
CA ILE A 94 -9.67 -35.67 -1.51
C ILE A 94 -8.84 -34.42 -1.86
N PRO A 95 -8.91 -33.34 -1.05
CA PRO A 95 -8.09 -32.15 -1.25
C PRO A 95 -6.59 -32.51 -1.22
N VAL A 96 -5.89 -32.22 -2.31
CA VAL A 96 -4.43 -32.34 -2.35
C VAL A 96 -3.83 -31.29 -1.42
N LYS A 97 -2.79 -31.63 -0.67
CA LYS A 97 -2.03 -30.64 0.09
C LYS A 97 -0.86 -30.15 -0.75
N ALA A 98 -0.54 -28.88 -0.69
CA ALA A 98 0.66 -28.33 -1.31
C ALA A 98 1.59 -27.74 -0.26
N SER A 99 2.89 -27.81 -0.51
CA SER A 99 3.88 -27.05 0.23
C SER A 99 4.40 -25.90 -0.62
N ILE A 100 4.59 -24.75 0.01
CA ILE A 100 5.15 -23.55 -0.59
C ILE A 100 6.43 -23.27 0.16
N GLU A 101 7.57 -23.29 -0.53
CA GLU A 101 8.87 -23.06 0.10
C GLU A 101 9.48 -21.78 -0.44
N PHE A 102 9.77 -20.84 0.45
CA PHE A 102 10.47 -19.60 0.16
C PHE A 102 11.92 -19.74 0.59
N ASN A 103 12.84 -19.39 -0.30
CA ASN A 103 14.28 -19.37 -0.05
C ASN A 103 14.80 -17.96 -0.31
N PHE A 104 15.53 -17.42 0.66
CA PHE A 104 16.14 -16.11 0.57
C PHE A 104 17.65 -16.26 0.49
N SER A 105 18.26 -15.61 -0.50
CA SER A 105 19.71 -15.67 -0.76
C SER A 105 20.45 -14.37 -0.43
N GLU A 106 19.72 -13.33 -0.03
CA GLU A 106 20.28 -12.05 0.43
C GLU A 106 19.64 -11.64 1.75
N GLU A 107 20.39 -10.98 2.64
CA GLU A 107 19.81 -10.29 3.79
C GLU A 107 18.93 -9.11 3.33
N ASN A 108 17.87 -8.81 4.06
CA ASN A 108 16.92 -7.71 3.77
C ASN A 108 16.13 -7.90 2.46
N ALA A 109 16.18 -9.09 1.86
CA ALA A 109 15.27 -9.46 0.79
C ALA A 109 13.84 -9.64 1.34
N VAL A 110 12.86 -9.16 0.57
CA VAL A 110 11.46 -9.03 0.99
C VAL A 110 10.57 -9.76 0.01
N PHE A 111 9.65 -10.57 0.53
CA PHE A 111 8.49 -11.06 -0.20
C PHE A 111 7.25 -10.35 0.36
N PHE A 112 6.43 -9.80 -0.52
CA PHE A 112 5.16 -9.19 -0.18
C PHE A 112 4.06 -9.77 -1.04
N ASN A 113 3.00 -10.20 -0.39
CA ASN A 113 1.74 -10.60 -0.99
C ASN A 113 0.60 -10.09 -0.11
N ALA A 114 -0.38 -9.44 -0.73
CA ALA A 114 -1.59 -8.98 -0.09
C ALA A 114 -2.77 -9.19 -1.04
N ALA A 115 -3.83 -9.82 -0.51
CA ALA A 115 -4.94 -10.28 -1.31
C ALA A 115 -6.30 -9.73 -0.88
N GLY A 116 -7.22 -9.67 -1.84
CA GLY A 116 -8.51 -9.00 -1.68
C GLY A 116 -8.36 -7.54 -1.26
N CYS A 117 -7.37 -6.85 -1.83
CA CYS A 117 -7.07 -5.46 -1.52
C CYS A 117 -8.19 -4.55 -2.02
N VAL A 118 -8.67 -3.65 -1.16
CA VAL A 118 -9.60 -2.57 -1.52
C VAL A 118 -9.06 -1.24 -1.01
N PHE A 119 -9.21 -0.18 -1.81
CA PHE A 119 -8.79 1.14 -1.40
C PHE A 119 -9.92 1.88 -0.68
N GLU A 120 -9.56 2.62 0.34
CA GLU A 120 -10.39 3.68 0.90
C GLU A 120 -9.58 4.97 0.87
N MET A 121 -10.17 6.06 0.41
CA MET A 121 -9.45 7.32 0.26
C MET A 121 -10.33 8.52 0.55
N ILE A 122 -9.71 9.58 1.06
CA ILE A 122 -10.32 10.90 1.12
C ILE A 122 -10.55 11.36 -0.32
N GLU A 123 -11.76 11.82 -0.64
CA GLU A 123 -12.12 12.26 -1.99
C GLU A 123 -11.86 13.76 -2.16
N ASN A 124 -12.28 14.58 -1.21
CA ASN A 124 -12.08 16.02 -1.22
C ASN A 124 -10.69 16.46 -0.72
N LYS A 125 -9.62 15.77 -1.19
CA LYS A 125 -8.23 15.99 -0.76
C LYS A 125 -7.74 17.40 -1.03
N HIS A 126 -8.19 18.02 -2.13
CA HIS A 126 -7.78 19.38 -2.49
C HIS A 126 -8.29 20.39 -1.47
N GLN A 127 -9.59 20.35 -1.15
CA GLN A 127 -10.20 21.24 -0.16
C GLN A 127 -9.60 21.02 1.24
N LEU A 128 -9.40 19.76 1.63
CA LEU A 128 -8.75 19.44 2.90
C LEU A 128 -7.32 19.98 2.96
N GLY A 129 -6.59 19.85 1.84
CA GLY A 129 -5.24 20.38 1.69
C GLY A 129 -5.16 21.91 1.84
N GLN A 130 -6.09 22.64 1.23
CA GLN A 130 -6.20 24.09 1.44
C GLN A 130 -6.46 24.42 2.91
N LYS A 131 -7.35 23.68 3.57
CA LYS A 131 -7.68 23.93 4.98
C LYS A 131 -6.50 23.66 5.91
N ILE A 132 -5.76 22.58 5.69
CA ILE A 132 -4.53 22.25 6.43
C ILE A 132 -3.47 23.34 6.25
N LYS A 133 -3.37 23.91 5.05
CA LYS A 133 -2.48 25.03 4.77
C LYS A 133 -2.89 26.30 5.51
N GLU A 134 -4.17 26.65 5.52
CA GLU A 134 -4.68 27.79 6.31
C GLU A 134 -4.33 27.63 7.80
N ILE A 135 -4.49 26.41 8.34
CA ILE A 135 -4.15 26.10 9.73
C ILE A 135 -2.65 26.29 9.97
N HIS A 136 -1.80 25.77 9.08
CA HIS A 136 -0.35 25.94 9.15
C HIS A 136 0.07 27.43 9.12
N GLU A 137 -0.56 28.22 8.24
CA GLU A 137 -0.28 29.64 8.09
C GLU A 137 -0.74 30.45 9.31
N ALA A 138 -1.88 30.08 9.91
CA ALA A 138 -2.42 30.73 11.11
C ALA A 138 -1.62 30.37 12.37
N ASP A 139 -1.28 29.08 12.56
CA ASP A 139 -0.50 28.60 13.70
C ASP A 139 0.32 27.34 13.36
N ARG A 140 1.64 27.55 13.25
CA ARG A 140 2.61 26.49 12.92
C ARG A 140 2.78 25.45 14.02
N SER A 141 2.29 25.71 15.24
CA SER A 141 2.32 24.75 16.34
C SER A 141 1.23 23.68 16.19
N ILE A 142 0.10 24.02 15.55
CA ILE A 142 -1.01 23.10 15.27
C ILE A 142 -0.66 22.16 14.12
N TRP A 143 -0.12 22.71 13.03
CA TRP A 143 0.32 21.91 11.89
C TRP A 143 1.72 22.31 11.43
N LYS A 144 2.65 21.35 11.40
CA LYS A 144 4.02 21.58 10.93
C LYS A 144 4.17 21.14 9.47
N LYS A 145 5.06 21.81 8.72
CA LYS A 145 5.27 21.50 7.29
C LYS A 145 5.82 20.09 7.05
N ASP A 146 6.51 19.52 8.03
CA ASP A 146 7.06 18.18 7.94
C ASP A 146 6.02 17.08 8.15
N PHE A 147 4.86 17.42 8.72
CA PHE A 147 3.75 16.50 8.92
C PHE A 147 3.20 15.98 7.60
N VAL A 148 2.82 14.71 7.61
CA VAL A 148 2.15 14.02 6.52
C VAL A 148 0.80 13.51 7.01
N LEU A 149 -0.15 13.41 6.09
CA LEU A 149 -1.51 12.96 6.32
C LEU A 149 -1.78 11.66 5.58
N VAL A 150 -2.40 10.68 6.24
CA VAL A 150 -2.95 9.48 5.61
C VAL A 150 -4.20 9.86 4.83
N THR A 151 -4.09 9.84 3.50
CA THR A 151 -5.16 10.21 2.57
C THR A 151 -5.77 9.03 1.84
N SER A 152 -5.13 7.86 1.93
CA SER A 152 -5.62 6.60 1.41
C SER A 152 -5.13 5.46 2.30
N VAL A 153 -5.94 4.43 2.51
CA VAL A 153 -5.57 3.16 3.14
C VAL A 153 -5.90 2.02 2.19
N VAL A 154 -5.07 0.99 2.16
CA VAL A 154 -5.34 -0.26 1.44
C VAL A 154 -5.71 -1.31 2.46
N HIS A 155 -6.96 -1.76 2.44
CA HIS A 155 -7.43 -2.86 3.25
C HIS A 155 -7.18 -4.16 2.50
N ALA A 156 -6.32 -5.01 3.01
CA ALA A 156 -6.11 -6.36 2.50
C ALA A 156 -6.93 -7.35 3.35
N LYS A 157 -7.61 -8.30 2.71
CA LYS A 157 -8.29 -9.39 3.43
C LYS A 157 -7.28 -10.31 4.11
N ARG A 158 -6.13 -10.50 3.47
CA ARG A 158 -5.02 -11.33 3.95
C ARG A 158 -3.70 -10.78 3.43
N ALA A 159 -2.60 -11.08 4.12
CA ALA A 159 -1.28 -10.74 3.63
C ALA A 159 -0.20 -11.69 4.16
N LEU A 160 0.77 -11.99 3.30
CA LEU A 160 2.02 -12.65 3.65
C LEU A 160 3.18 -11.69 3.37
N ILE A 161 3.85 -11.27 4.44
CA ILE A 161 5.05 -10.42 4.36
C ILE A 161 6.19 -11.17 5.00
N LEU A 162 7.27 -11.38 4.24
CA LEU A 162 8.48 -12.04 4.71
C LEU A 162 9.66 -11.12 4.47
N VAL A 163 10.51 -10.97 5.48
CA VAL A 163 11.76 -10.20 5.37
C VAL A 163 12.89 -11.05 5.94
N SER A 164 13.88 -11.33 5.11
CA SER A 164 15.07 -12.05 5.54
C SER A 164 15.95 -11.19 6.44
N THR A 165 16.48 -11.78 7.52
CA THR A 165 17.55 -11.16 8.33
C THR A 165 18.88 -11.89 8.19
N SER A 166 18.94 -12.90 7.32
CA SER A 166 20.11 -13.72 6.97
C SER A 166 19.99 -14.14 5.50
N SER A 167 21.13 -14.36 4.83
CA SER A 167 21.19 -14.80 3.43
C SER A 167 20.88 -16.29 3.22
N ASP A 168 20.54 -17.01 4.28
CA ASP A 168 20.13 -18.42 4.22
C ASP A 168 18.76 -18.67 4.87
N PHE A 169 17.99 -17.59 5.06
CA PHE A 169 16.62 -17.65 5.55
C PHE A 169 15.75 -18.46 4.58
N ALA A 170 15.10 -19.49 5.11
CA ALA A 170 14.15 -20.29 4.34
C ALA A 170 12.92 -20.56 5.19
N ILE A 171 11.75 -20.53 4.56
CA ILE A 171 10.50 -20.74 5.26
C ILE A 171 9.52 -21.50 4.37
N GLY A 172 8.93 -22.56 4.93
CA GLY A 172 7.97 -23.41 4.24
C GLY A 172 6.60 -23.32 4.87
N PHE A 173 5.58 -23.22 4.04
CA PHE A 173 4.18 -23.30 4.45
C PHE A 173 3.52 -24.52 3.83
N GLU A 174 2.54 -25.07 4.53
CA GLU A 174 1.59 -26.03 4.01
C GLU A 174 0.25 -25.34 3.78
N ALA A 175 -0.30 -25.55 2.60
CA ALA A 175 -1.60 -25.03 2.20
C ALA A 175 -2.56 -26.18 1.90
N ALA A 176 -3.80 -26.03 2.32
CA ALA A 176 -4.90 -26.89 1.87
C ALA A 176 -5.49 -26.31 0.58
N GLY A 177 -5.44 -27.04 -0.54
CA GLY A 177 -6.02 -26.56 -1.80
C GLY A 177 -5.74 -27.46 -3.00
N GLU A 178 -6.66 -27.49 -3.97
CA GLU A 178 -6.52 -28.28 -5.19
C GLU A 178 -5.41 -27.71 -6.12
N VAL A 179 -4.38 -28.51 -6.36
CA VAL A 179 -3.34 -28.24 -7.38
C VAL A 179 -3.95 -28.61 -8.75
N PRO A 180 -3.86 -27.76 -9.80
CA PRO A 180 -2.84 -26.73 -10.07
C PRO A 180 -3.22 -25.27 -9.74
N ALA A 181 -4.34 -25.02 -9.06
CA ALA A 181 -4.91 -23.67 -8.91
C ALA A 181 -4.40 -22.88 -7.69
N ILE A 182 -3.18 -23.13 -7.21
CA ILE A 182 -2.59 -22.30 -6.14
C ILE A 182 -1.99 -21.06 -6.77
N ASP A 183 -2.85 -20.07 -7.00
CA ASP A 183 -2.41 -18.71 -7.18
C ASP A 183 -2.16 -18.12 -5.78
N LEU A 184 -0.88 -17.93 -5.44
CA LEU A 184 -0.46 -17.32 -4.17
C LEU A 184 -1.06 -15.93 -3.97
N ALA A 185 -1.48 -15.25 -5.04
CA ALA A 185 -2.22 -14.01 -4.97
C ALA A 185 -3.66 -14.25 -4.52
N SER A 186 -4.45 -15.03 -5.24
CA SER A 186 -5.88 -15.18 -4.92
C SER A 186 -6.23 -16.19 -3.81
N ALA A 187 -5.32 -17.07 -3.42
CA ALA A 187 -5.72 -18.25 -2.66
C ALA A 187 -5.81 -18.02 -1.14
N SER A 188 -6.95 -18.44 -0.58
CA SER A 188 -7.19 -18.59 0.86
C SER A 188 -6.46 -19.83 1.37
N LEU A 189 -5.15 -19.76 1.52
CA LEU A 189 -4.35 -20.98 1.66
C LEU A 189 -4.27 -21.56 3.08
N ASN A 190 -4.81 -20.87 4.10
CA ASN A 190 -4.70 -21.27 5.52
C ASN A 190 -3.27 -21.76 5.80
N LEU A 191 -2.30 -20.87 5.62
CA LEU A 191 -0.89 -21.20 5.52
C LEU A 191 -0.36 -21.65 6.89
N ASN A 192 -0.15 -22.95 7.03
CA ASN A 192 0.43 -23.53 8.23
C ASN A 192 1.96 -23.54 8.10
N LEU A 193 2.67 -22.98 9.07
CA LEU A 193 4.14 -23.02 9.08
C LEU A 193 4.63 -24.47 9.18
N LYS A 194 5.36 -24.94 8.17
CA LYS A 194 5.96 -26.29 8.14
C LYS A 194 7.37 -26.29 8.69
N PHE A 195 8.18 -25.33 8.26
CA PHE A 195 9.54 -25.16 8.77
C PHE A 195 9.98 -23.70 8.65
N GLN A 196 10.99 -23.34 9.44
CA GLN A 196 11.73 -22.11 9.29
C GLN A 196 13.21 -22.40 9.57
N LYS A 197 14.09 -21.94 8.69
CA LYS A 197 15.54 -21.98 8.84
C LYS A 197 16.05 -20.54 8.99
N SER A 198 16.94 -20.33 9.96
CA SER A 198 17.53 -19.03 10.30
C SER A 198 16.50 -17.97 10.71
N SER A 199 16.98 -16.77 11.02
CA SER A 199 16.13 -15.67 11.48
C SER A 199 15.56 -14.87 10.30
N GLY A 200 14.30 -14.47 10.44
CA GLY A 200 13.57 -13.59 9.54
C GLY A 200 12.37 -13.00 10.24
N TYR A 201 11.79 -11.96 9.65
CA TYR A 201 10.53 -11.39 10.07
C TYR A 201 9.41 -11.92 9.18
N LYS A 202 8.27 -12.26 9.80
CA LYS A 202 7.11 -12.82 9.13
C LYS A 202 5.84 -12.18 9.67
N VAL A 203 5.01 -11.70 8.77
CA VAL A 203 3.59 -11.43 9.02
C VAL A 203 2.78 -12.39 8.15
N ASN A 204 1.94 -13.19 8.81
CA ASN A 204 0.90 -13.97 8.16
C ASN A 204 -0.44 -13.49 8.74
N ALA A 205 -1.09 -12.57 8.04
CA ALA A 205 -2.40 -12.06 8.43
C ALA A 205 -3.46 -12.83 7.65
N GLU A 206 -4.20 -13.71 8.35
CA GLU A 206 -5.28 -14.50 7.76
C GLU A 206 -6.61 -13.73 7.71
N GLU A 207 -6.72 -12.66 8.51
CA GLU A 207 -7.88 -11.79 8.58
C GLU A 207 -7.42 -10.34 8.72
N GLY A 208 -7.76 -9.51 7.71
CA GLY A 208 -7.73 -8.04 7.76
C GLY A 208 -6.40 -7.39 8.12
N LEU A 209 -5.78 -6.70 7.17
CA LEU A 209 -4.56 -5.91 7.39
C LEU A 209 -4.61 -4.60 6.62
N ILE A 210 -3.92 -3.57 7.11
CA ILE A 210 -3.64 -2.35 6.34
C ILE A 210 -2.16 -2.34 5.98
N PRO A 211 -1.73 -3.06 4.93
CA PRO A 211 -0.31 -3.14 4.61
C PRO A 211 0.25 -1.85 4.01
N LEU A 212 -0.60 -1.03 3.37
CA LEU A 212 -0.19 0.11 2.56
C LEU A 212 -1.05 1.34 2.83
N ILE A 213 -0.41 2.51 2.78
CA ILE A 213 -1.06 3.82 2.94
C ILE A 213 -0.59 4.82 1.88
N GLY A 214 -1.49 5.70 1.47
CA GLY A 214 -1.20 6.87 0.65
C GLY A 214 -1.07 8.10 1.53
N LEU A 215 0.03 8.85 1.37
CA LEU A 215 0.33 10.01 2.18
C LEU A 215 0.16 11.31 1.38
N GLY A 216 -0.26 12.38 2.05
CA GLY A 216 -0.33 13.75 1.52
C GLY A 216 0.47 14.71 2.41
N LYS A 217 0.99 15.79 1.83
CA LYS A 217 1.85 16.76 2.53
C LYS A 217 1.74 18.16 1.91
N ILE A 218 1.93 19.21 2.72
CA ILE A 218 2.22 20.56 2.21
C ILE A 218 3.61 20.53 1.56
N GLN A 219 3.67 20.69 0.25
CA GLN A 219 4.88 20.66 -0.54
C GLN A 219 5.15 22.01 -1.21
N ARG A 220 6.44 22.33 -1.36
CA ARG A 220 6.88 23.48 -2.15
C ARG A 220 7.13 23.01 -3.59
N LYS A 221 6.32 23.49 -4.55
CA LYS A 221 6.41 23.03 -5.95
C LYS A 221 7.65 23.57 -6.69
N THR A 222 8.13 24.78 -6.41
CA THR A 222 9.42 25.35 -6.90
C THR A 222 9.80 26.60 -6.09
N ILE A 223 10.99 27.18 -6.35
CA ILE A 223 11.47 28.42 -5.71
C ILE A 223 10.52 29.61 -5.96
N PHE A 224 9.78 29.61 -7.07
CA PHE A 224 8.86 30.69 -7.49
C PHE A 224 7.36 30.34 -7.42
N HIS A 225 6.96 29.19 -6.85
CA HIS A 225 5.54 28.81 -6.74
C HIS A 225 5.07 28.70 -5.29
N LYS A 226 3.79 29.02 -5.09
CA LYS A 226 3.08 28.92 -3.80
C LYS A 226 3.06 27.46 -3.31
N GLU A 227 3.05 27.30 -1.99
CA GLU A 227 2.93 25.99 -1.34
C GLU A 227 1.57 25.38 -1.63
N ASP A 228 1.55 24.08 -1.87
CA ASP A 228 0.36 23.31 -2.23
C ASP A 228 0.35 21.96 -1.51
N PHE A 229 -0.84 21.44 -1.22
CA PHE A 229 -0.98 20.12 -0.62
C PHE A 229 -1.12 19.08 -1.73
N GLY A 230 -0.25 18.07 -1.71
CA GLY A 230 -0.21 17.06 -2.75
C GLY A 230 0.12 15.68 -2.21
N ALA A 231 -0.04 14.67 -3.07
CA ALA A 231 0.43 13.32 -2.77
C ALA A 231 1.94 13.35 -2.47
N LEU A 232 2.34 12.62 -1.44
CA LEU A 232 3.74 12.40 -1.12
C LEU A 232 4.32 11.34 -2.06
N SER A 233 4.45 11.67 -3.34
CA SER A 233 5.33 10.93 -4.24
C SER A 233 6.72 11.57 -4.22
N ASP A 234 7.75 10.84 -4.67
CA ASP A 234 9.03 11.49 -4.96
C ASP A 234 8.70 12.59 -5.95
N SER A 235 8.95 13.83 -5.55
CA SER A 235 8.88 14.96 -6.46
C SER A 235 9.68 14.55 -7.69
N VAL A 236 9.01 14.39 -8.83
CA VAL A 236 9.69 14.31 -10.11
C VAL A 236 10.58 15.54 -10.11
N LYS A 237 11.91 15.33 -10.00
CA LYS A 237 12.84 16.35 -10.47
C LYS A 237 12.40 16.54 -11.91
N SER A 238 11.70 17.62 -12.18
CA SER A 238 11.29 18.04 -13.51
C SER A 238 12.56 18.00 -14.36
N ALA A 239 12.73 16.90 -15.07
CA ALA A 239 13.69 16.79 -16.14
C ALA A 239 13.07 17.64 -17.23
N ALA A 240 13.59 18.85 -17.38
CA ALA A 240 13.40 19.61 -18.59
C ALA A 240 13.69 18.69 -19.80
N SER A 241 12.83 18.83 -20.82
CA SER A 241 12.92 18.19 -22.14
C SER A 241 12.25 16.83 -22.32
N SER A 242 10.92 16.86 -22.42
CA SER A 242 10.23 16.11 -23.49
C SER A 242 9.12 16.98 -24.03
N LYS A 243 9.18 17.32 -25.33
CA LYS A 243 8.11 17.99 -26.05
C LYS A 243 6.88 17.08 -26.02
N GLU A 244 5.92 17.37 -25.15
CA GLU A 244 4.59 16.79 -25.23
C GLU A 244 3.85 17.44 -26.40
N LYS A 245 3.30 16.61 -27.29
CA LYS A 245 2.25 17.05 -28.21
C LYS A 245 1.01 17.28 -27.36
N GLU A 246 0.48 18.50 -27.39
CA GLU A 246 -0.87 18.78 -26.91
C GLU A 246 -1.84 17.85 -27.65
N TYR A 247 -2.48 16.96 -26.90
CA TYR A 247 -3.74 16.37 -27.33
C TYR A 247 -4.83 17.21 -26.68
N GLU A 248 -5.50 18.02 -27.50
CA GLU A 248 -6.71 18.73 -27.11
C GLU A 248 -7.78 17.68 -26.83
N ILE A 249 -8.12 17.49 -25.56
CA ILE A 249 -9.28 16.69 -25.16
C ILE A 249 -10.50 17.57 -25.42
N VAL A 250 -11.09 17.42 -26.59
CA VAL A 250 -12.40 17.99 -26.91
C VAL A 250 -13.44 17.14 -26.18
N PHE A 251 -14.13 17.75 -25.23
CA PHE A 251 -15.36 17.19 -24.70
C PHE A 251 -16.45 17.50 -25.71
N ASP A 252 -16.78 16.52 -26.56
CA ASP A 252 -17.96 16.66 -27.42
C ASP A 252 -19.19 16.81 -26.52
N ASP A 253 -19.95 17.89 -26.76
CA ASP A 253 -21.16 18.22 -26.05
C ASP A 253 -22.14 17.04 -26.14
N TYR A 254 -22.44 16.48 -24.97
CA TYR A 254 -23.43 15.45 -24.79
C TYR A 254 -24.81 16.06 -25.04
N THR A 255 -25.29 16.07 -26.29
CA THR A 255 -26.67 16.45 -26.58
C THR A 255 -27.57 15.35 -26.05
N ALA A 256 -28.26 15.65 -24.95
CA ALA A 256 -29.35 14.82 -24.46
C ALA A 256 -30.45 14.76 -25.54
N ASP A 257 -30.67 13.57 -26.08
CA ASP A 257 -31.83 13.28 -26.91
C ASP A 257 -33.09 13.59 -26.09
N LYS A 258 -33.83 14.60 -26.54
CA LYS A 258 -35.20 14.82 -26.07
C LYS A 258 -36.05 13.71 -26.67
N GLU A 259 -36.54 12.81 -25.82
CA GLU A 259 -37.77 12.07 -26.10
C GLU A 259 -38.87 13.08 -26.43
N SER A 260 -39.40 13.00 -27.64
CA SER A 260 -40.64 13.64 -28.04
C SER A 260 -41.78 12.66 -27.78
N ASP A 261 -42.56 12.94 -26.75
CA ASP A 261 -43.94 12.49 -26.60
C ASP A 261 -44.87 13.21 -27.60
N GLU A 262 -45.94 12.51 -28.00
CA GLU A 262 -47.17 12.95 -28.71
C GLU A 262 -47.03 13.20 -30.24
N ASP A 263 -47.81 12.59 -31.16
CA ASP A 263 -49.18 12.05 -31.16
C ASP A 263 -49.33 10.71 -31.93
#